data_AF-A0A846GBA2-F1
#
_entry.id   AF-A0A846GBA2-F1
#
_cell.length_a   1.000
_cell.length_b   1.000
_cell.length_c   1.000
_cell.angle_alpha   90.00
_cell.angle_beta   90.00
_cell.angle_gamma   90.00
#
_symmetry.space_group_name_H-M   'P 1'
#
loop_
_entity.id
_entity.type
_entity.pdbx_description
1 polymer ?
#
loop_
_entity_poly.entity_id
_entity_poly.type
_entity_poly.pdbx_seq_one_letter_code
_entity_poly.pdbx_strand_id
1 'polypeptide(L)'
;MSDIKCPNLEEIKNIGEYQACVEQLHHTTWYVASTILMQSILTAIITEALYNLLIRSSLQRLIIRQWMLGRNITPVKDKMTAFQRSVGMGNGSNIYSLPYQQLCGQITNALRNQLDSGEGALLDIFARDVHPENLERLKSKNAQDLSNEEQNNLAVIEEQVFNSADRGLDDLQITLAKWWLKVDYIFSILISFIILDRLLTVPTTFSVADSIAEFILAFSISMISGFLAPTIRNFLLNILGKR
;
A
#
# COMPACT_ATOMS: atom_id res chain seq x y z
N MET A 1 1.82 65.56 33.62
CA MET A 1 2.87 65.55 32.57
C MET A 1 3.69 64.31 32.83
N SER A 2 3.49 63.27 32.03
CA SER A 2 4.14 61.97 32.19
C SER A 2 5.48 62.02 31.45
N ASP A 3 6.59 61.88 32.16
CA ASP A 3 7.92 61.77 31.55
C ASP A 3 7.98 60.50 30.69
N ILE A 4 8.05 60.69 29.37
CA ILE A 4 8.38 59.62 28.43
C ILE A 4 9.87 59.35 28.60
N LYS A 5 10.21 58.33 29.40
CA LYS A 5 11.58 57.79 29.44
C LYS A 5 11.89 57.23 28.04
N CYS A 6 12.90 57.80 27.39
CA CYS A 6 13.48 57.20 26.19
C CYS A 6 13.98 55.79 26.54
N PRO A 7 13.61 54.75 25.76
CA PRO A 7 14.09 53.40 25.99
C PRO A 7 15.62 53.37 25.92
N ASN A 8 16.22 52.57 26.79
CA ASN A 8 17.67 52.51 26.94
C ASN A 8 18.30 51.94 25.65
N LEU A 9 19.46 52.43 25.23
CA LEU A 9 20.11 52.00 23.97
C LEU A 9 20.39 50.48 23.92
N GLU A 10 20.59 49.86 25.08
CA GLU A 10 20.70 48.40 25.23
C GLU A 10 19.38 47.66 24.94
N GLU A 11 18.23 48.24 25.27
CA GLU A 11 16.91 47.66 24.97
C GLU A 11 16.65 47.66 23.45
N ILE A 12 16.99 48.75 22.75
CA ILE A 12 16.82 48.86 21.30
C ILE A 12 17.75 47.87 20.56
N LYS A 13 18.99 47.70 21.05
CA LYS A 13 19.95 46.74 20.49
C LYS A 13 19.49 45.29 20.71
N ASN A 14 18.98 44.97 21.90
CA ASN A 14 18.41 43.65 22.20
C ASN A 14 17.17 43.33 21.35
N ILE A 15 16.33 44.33 21.05
CA ILE A 15 15.16 44.14 20.16
C ILE A 15 15.61 43.87 18.71
N GLY A 16 16.63 44.57 18.22
CA GLY A 16 17.19 44.36 16.87
C GLY A 16 17.88 42.99 16.72
N GLU A 17 18.66 42.56 17.72
CA GLU A 17 19.28 41.23 17.75
C GLU A 17 18.22 40.12 17.86
N TYR A 18 17.15 40.35 18.63
CA TYR A 18 16.01 39.44 18.72
C TYR A 18 15.24 39.32 17.39
N GLN A 19 14.96 40.45 16.71
CA GLN A 19 14.32 40.44 15.39
C GLN A 19 15.16 39.72 14.33
N ALA A 20 16.47 39.98 14.30
CA ALA A 20 17.38 39.28 13.39
C ALA A 20 17.43 37.77 13.68
N CYS A 21 17.41 37.37 14.96
CA CYS A 21 17.34 35.96 15.36
C CYS A 21 16.01 35.31 14.93
N VAL A 22 14.87 36.00 15.11
CA VAL A 22 13.55 35.52 14.68
C VAL A 22 13.47 35.39 13.16
N GLU A 23 13.97 36.35 12.40
CA GLU A 23 14.01 36.28 10.93
C GLU A 23 14.90 35.14 10.44
N GLN A 24 16.08 34.96 11.04
CA GLN A 24 16.98 33.86 10.72
C GLN A 24 16.38 32.49 11.06
N LEU A 25 15.70 32.38 12.21
CA LEU A 25 14.98 31.16 12.60
C LEU A 25 13.82 30.89 11.63
N HIS A 26 13.08 31.92 11.21
CA HIS A 26 11.97 31.80 10.27
C HIS A 26 12.45 31.36 8.88
N HIS A 27 13.50 31.97 8.34
CA HIS A 27 14.11 31.58 7.07
C HIS A 27 14.64 30.15 7.10
N THR A 28 15.31 29.75 8.17
CA THR A 28 15.82 28.38 8.34
C THR A 28 14.67 27.37 8.41
N THR A 29 13.59 27.70 9.13
CA THR A 29 12.41 26.85 9.26
C THR A 29 11.70 26.67 7.91
N TRP A 30 11.52 27.75 7.13
CA TRP A 30 10.94 27.67 5.80
C TRP A 30 11.80 26.88 4.81
N TYR A 31 13.12 27.02 4.89
CA TYR A 31 14.05 26.26 4.06
C TYR A 31 13.95 24.76 4.35
N VAL A 32 13.93 24.37 5.63
CA VAL A 32 13.77 22.97 6.04
C VAL A 32 12.39 22.45 5.63
N ALA A 33 11.31 23.21 5.85
CA ALA A 33 9.96 22.79 5.49
C ALA A 33 9.77 22.61 3.98
N SER A 34 10.30 23.53 3.17
CA SER A 34 10.25 23.44 1.71
C SER A 34 11.09 22.28 1.17
N THR A 35 12.25 22.01 1.77
CA THR A 35 13.09 20.85 1.44
C THR A 35 12.36 19.54 1.74
N ILE A 36 11.77 19.40 2.95
CA ILE A 36 10.98 18.24 3.32
C ILE A 36 9.82 18.04 2.32
N LEU A 37 9.11 19.10 1.96
CA LEU A 37 7.99 19.03 1.03
C LEU A 37 8.45 18.59 -0.37
N MET A 38 9.49 19.23 -0.92
CA MET A 38 10.02 18.91 -2.24
C MET A 38 10.53 17.47 -2.30
N GLN A 39 11.26 17.02 -1.28
CA GLN A 39 11.74 15.65 -1.17
C GLN A 39 10.59 14.65 -1.04
N SER A 40 9.54 14.98 -0.30
CA SER A 40 8.37 14.11 -0.15
C SER A 40 7.62 13.95 -1.49
N ILE A 41 7.48 15.03 -2.26
CA ILE A 41 6.89 15.01 -3.60
C ILE A 41 7.73 14.16 -4.55
N LEU A 42 9.05 14.39 -4.59
CA LEU A 42 9.96 13.65 -5.47
C LEU A 42 9.98 12.15 -5.11
N THR A 43 10.00 11.84 -3.82
CA THR A 43 9.88 10.47 -3.30
C THR A 43 8.56 9.86 -3.76
N ALA A 44 7.43 10.56 -3.61
CA ALA A 44 6.12 10.06 -4.04
C ALA A 44 6.10 9.72 -5.55
N ILE A 45 6.65 10.59 -6.40
CA ILE A 45 6.70 10.40 -7.86
C ILE A 45 7.58 9.21 -8.23
N ILE A 46 8.80 9.15 -7.70
CA ILE A 46 9.75 8.08 -8.02
C ILE A 46 9.24 6.73 -7.52
N THR A 47 8.72 6.69 -6.30
CA THR A 47 8.10 5.49 -5.72
C THR A 47 6.94 4.99 -6.59
N GLU A 48 6.05 5.88 -7.04
CA GLU A 48 4.94 5.52 -7.93
C GLU A 48 5.43 5.00 -9.29
N ALA A 49 6.46 5.62 -9.87
CA ALA A 49 7.06 5.15 -11.12
C ALA A 49 7.67 3.75 -10.97
N LEU A 50 8.44 3.51 -9.90
CA LEU A 50 9.04 2.21 -9.62
C LEU A 50 8.00 1.11 -9.36
N TYR A 51 6.89 1.46 -8.69
CA TYR A 51 5.79 0.53 -8.50
C TYR A 51 5.10 0.16 -9.79
N ASN A 52 4.76 1.15 -10.62
CA ASN A 52 4.08 0.92 -11.89
C ASN A 52 4.94 0.09 -12.86
N LEU A 53 6.26 0.31 -12.86
CA LEU A 53 7.14 -0.29 -13.86
C LEU A 53 7.72 -1.65 -13.46
N LEU A 54 8.06 -1.87 -12.18
CA LEU A 54 8.96 -2.97 -11.82
C LEU A 54 8.44 -3.88 -10.70
N ILE A 55 7.87 -3.30 -9.64
CA ILE A 55 7.72 -4.02 -8.37
C ILE A 55 6.33 -4.66 -8.24
N ARG A 56 5.28 -3.99 -8.73
CA ARG A 56 3.88 -4.35 -8.43
C ARG A 56 3.54 -5.79 -8.78
N SER A 57 3.83 -6.22 -10.00
CA SER A 57 3.49 -7.58 -10.45
C SER A 57 4.21 -8.67 -9.67
N SER A 58 5.53 -8.53 -9.53
CA SER A 58 6.35 -9.51 -8.81
C SER A 58 5.94 -9.61 -7.34
N LEU A 59 5.68 -8.46 -6.71
CA LEU A 59 5.30 -8.39 -5.31
C LEU A 59 3.91 -8.96 -5.04
N GLN A 60 2.89 -8.58 -5.83
CA GLN A 60 1.55 -9.13 -5.68
C GLN A 60 1.54 -10.65 -5.87
N ARG A 61 2.28 -11.15 -6.87
CA ARG A 61 2.44 -12.60 -7.08
C ARG A 61 3.09 -13.28 -5.88
N LEU A 62 4.12 -12.67 -5.29
CA LEU A 62 4.80 -13.19 -4.11
C LEU A 62 3.88 -13.22 -2.89
N ILE A 63 3.13 -12.14 -2.65
CA ILE A 63 2.21 -12.05 -1.51
C ILE A 63 1.12 -13.11 -1.61
N ILE A 64 0.50 -13.27 -2.79
CA ILE A 64 -0.54 -14.30 -3.00
C ILE A 64 0.04 -15.70 -2.80
N ARG A 65 1.25 -15.95 -3.29
CA ARG A 65 1.94 -17.22 -3.06
C ARG A 65 2.18 -17.49 -1.57
N GLN A 66 2.63 -16.49 -0.83
CA GLN A 66 2.84 -16.63 0.62
C GLN A 66 1.54 -16.83 1.38
N TRP A 67 0.48 -16.13 0.98
CA TRP A 67 -0.86 -16.32 1.52
C TRP A 67 -1.36 -17.75 1.30
N MET A 68 -1.21 -18.31 0.08
CA MET A 68 -1.57 -19.70 -0.20
C MET A 68 -0.76 -20.71 0.63
N LEU A 69 0.55 -20.46 0.80
CA LEU A 69 1.40 -21.29 1.66
C LEU A 69 0.95 -21.23 3.13
N GLY A 70 0.63 -20.04 3.64
CA GLY A 70 0.13 -19.85 5.01
C GLY A 70 -1.19 -20.59 5.28
N ARG A 71 -2.02 -20.76 4.24
CA ARG A 71 -3.27 -21.54 4.30
C ARG A 71 -3.09 -23.03 4.01
N ASN A 72 -1.85 -23.52 3.88
CA ASN A 72 -1.54 -24.91 3.53
C ASN A 72 -2.23 -25.40 2.23
N ILE A 73 -2.44 -24.49 1.27
CA ILE A 73 -3.03 -24.83 -0.03
C ILE A 73 -1.95 -25.52 -0.86
N THR A 74 -2.09 -26.83 -1.09
CA THR A 74 -1.11 -27.62 -1.83
C THR A 74 -1.77 -28.35 -3.01
N PRO A 75 -1.06 -28.51 -4.15
CA PRO A 75 0.21 -27.90 -4.52
C PRO A 75 0.07 -26.42 -4.94
N VAL A 76 0.87 -25.52 -4.32
CA VAL A 76 0.78 -24.06 -4.54
C VAL A 76 1.02 -23.66 -6.00
N LYS A 77 1.93 -24.34 -6.70
CA LYS A 77 2.28 -23.98 -8.09
C LYS A 77 1.07 -24.13 -9.00
N ASP A 78 0.36 -25.25 -8.88
CA ASP A 78 -0.78 -25.56 -9.74
C ASP A 78 -1.99 -24.71 -9.35
N LYS A 79 -2.21 -24.50 -8.05
CA LYS A 79 -3.26 -23.61 -7.54
C LYS A 79 -3.02 -22.15 -7.92
N MET A 80 -1.77 -21.68 -7.98
CA MET A 80 -1.43 -20.37 -8.53
C MET A 80 -1.76 -20.26 -10.02
N THR A 81 -1.47 -21.29 -10.82
CA THR A 81 -1.83 -21.30 -12.25
C THR A 81 -3.35 -21.34 -12.44
N ALA A 82 -4.07 -22.13 -11.65
CA ALA A 82 -5.53 -22.20 -11.69
C ALA A 82 -6.17 -20.88 -11.25
N PHE A 83 -5.63 -20.23 -10.21
CA PHE A 83 -6.02 -18.90 -9.77
C PHE A 83 -5.83 -17.87 -10.88
N GLN A 84 -4.66 -17.83 -11.51
CA GLN A 84 -4.38 -16.90 -12.61
C GLN A 84 -5.32 -17.09 -13.80
N ARG A 85 -5.62 -18.34 -14.16
CA ARG A 85 -6.57 -18.64 -15.24
C ARG A 85 -8.00 -18.26 -14.89
N SER A 86 -8.39 -18.44 -13.63
CA SER A 86 -9.75 -18.15 -13.16
C SER A 86 -10.02 -16.66 -13.00
N VAL A 87 -9.02 -15.89 -12.56
CA VAL A 87 -9.13 -14.43 -12.38
C VAL A 87 -8.77 -13.68 -13.67
N GLY A 88 -7.88 -14.24 -14.48
CA GLY A 88 -7.38 -13.62 -15.70
C GLY A 88 -8.40 -13.59 -16.83
N MET A 89 -8.56 -12.41 -17.44
CA MET A 89 -9.41 -12.18 -18.61
C MET A 89 -8.76 -12.68 -19.90
N GLY A 90 -8.51 -13.99 -20.07
CA GLY A 90 -8.28 -14.67 -21.37
C GLY A 90 -7.17 -14.19 -22.34
N ASN A 91 -6.60 -12.99 -22.18
CA ASN A 91 -5.82 -12.23 -23.15
C ASN A 91 -4.35 -12.13 -22.78
N GLY A 92 -3.87 -12.98 -21.87
CA GLY A 92 -2.46 -12.99 -21.44
C GLY A 92 -2.02 -11.73 -20.68
N SER A 93 -2.95 -10.84 -20.30
CA SER A 93 -2.64 -9.71 -19.42
C SER A 93 -2.28 -10.22 -18.03
N ASN A 94 -1.16 -9.71 -17.51
CA ASN A 94 -0.65 -10.09 -16.21
C ASN A 94 -1.53 -9.46 -15.13
N ILE A 95 -2.49 -10.22 -14.56
CA ILE A 95 -3.44 -9.72 -13.54
C ILE A 95 -2.75 -8.98 -12.37
N TYR A 96 -1.50 -9.33 -12.08
CA TYR A 96 -0.73 -8.72 -10.99
C TYR A 96 -0.16 -7.34 -11.34
N SER A 97 -0.27 -6.87 -12.59
CA SER A 97 0.11 -5.50 -12.94
C SER A 97 -0.94 -4.47 -12.48
N LEU A 98 -2.15 -4.93 -12.14
CA LEU A 98 -3.24 -4.07 -11.72
C LEU A 98 -2.97 -3.50 -10.32
N PRO A 99 -3.41 -2.25 -10.03
CA PRO A 99 -3.50 -1.74 -8.68
C PRO A 99 -4.21 -2.76 -7.76
N TYR A 100 -3.71 -2.96 -6.53
CA TYR A 100 -4.18 -4.06 -5.69
C TYR A 100 -5.70 -4.01 -5.43
N GLN A 101 -6.30 -2.81 -5.36
CA GLN A 101 -7.75 -2.62 -5.21
C GLN A 101 -8.52 -3.19 -6.42
N GLN A 102 -8.02 -2.94 -7.63
CA GLN A 102 -8.60 -3.49 -8.86
C GLN A 102 -8.41 -5.00 -8.93
N LEU A 103 -7.23 -5.50 -8.52
CA LEU A 103 -6.98 -6.93 -8.41
C LEU A 103 -7.97 -7.59 -7.43
N CYS A 104 -8.16 -7.02 -6.24
CA CYS A 104 -9.14 -7.51 -5.27
C CYS A 104 -10.55 -7.53 -5.87
N GLY A 105 -10.96 -6.46 -6.56
CA GLY A 105 -12.25 -6.40 -7.26
C GLY A 105 -12.41 -7.51 -8.32
N GLN A 106 -11.36 -7.79 -9.11
CA GLN A 106 -11.38 -8.88 -10.08
C GLN A 106 -11.48 -10.26 -9.42
N ILE A 107 -10.75 -10.48 -8.33
CA ILE A 107 -10.82 -11.73 -7.56
C ILE A 107 -12.23 -11.91 -6.99
N THR A 108 -12.81 -10.87 -6.38
CA THR A 108 -14.18 -10.90 -5.86
C THR A 108 -15.18 -11.25 -6.95
N ASN A 109 -15.09 -10.60 -8.11
CA ASN A 109 -16.01 -10.87 -9.22
C ASN A 109 -15.85 -12.29 -9.75
N ALA A 110 -14.61 -12.77 -9.92
CA ALA A 110 -14.36 -14.14 -10.38
C ALA A 110 -14.83 -15.18 -9.36
N LEU A 111 -14.66 -14.93 -8.07
CA LEU A 111 -15.12 -15.80 -6.99
C LEU A 111 -16.64 -15.86 -6.94
N ARG A 112 -17.33 -14.72 -7.03
CA ARG A 112 -18.80 -14.66 -7.07
C ARG A 112 -19.36 -15.43 -8.27
N ASN A 113 -18.80 -15.26 -9.46
CA ASN A 113 -19.21 -16.03 -10.63
C ASN A 113 -19.08 -17.55 -10.41
N GLN A 114 -18.00 -17.99 -9.76
CA GLN A 114 -17.80 -19.41 -9.47
C GLN A 114 -18.73 -19.92 -8.36
N LEU A 115 -18.98 -19.11 -7.34
CA LEU A 115 -19.96 -19.40 -6.28
C LEU A 115 -21.37 -19.56 -6.87
N ASP A 116 -21.80 -18.66 -7.75
CA ASP A 116 -23.10 -18.73 -8.44
C ASP A 116 -23.23 -19.97 -9.33
N SER A 117 -22.12 -20.36 -9.99
CA SER A 117 -22.09 -21.57 -10.85
C SER A 117 -21.96 -22.88 -10.07
N GLY A 118 -21.53 -22.82 -8.81
CA GLY A 118 -21.19 -23.99 -7.98
C GLY A 118 -19.90 -24.71 -8.38
N GLU A 119 -19.19 -24.22 -9.41
CA GLU A 119 -17.98 -24.85 -9.94
C GLU A 119 -16.83 -23.85 -10.10
N GLY A 120 -15.61 -24.31 -9.82
CA GLY A 120 -14.41 -23.60 -10.23
C GLY A 120 -13.24 -23.71 -9.25
N ALA A 121 -12.05 -23.43 -9.77
CA ALA A 121 -10.80 -23.61 -9.04
C ALA A 121 -10.60 -22.60 -7.90
N LEU A 122 -11.32 -21.47 -7.90
CA LEU A 122 -11.26 -20.49 -6.81
C LEU A 122 -12.01 -21.00 -5.58
N LEU A 123 -13.10 -21.76 -5.74
CA LEU A 123 -13.78 -22.37 -4.59
C LEU A 123 -12.85 -23.31 -3.83
N ASP A 124 -12.08 -24.14 -4.54
CA ASP A 124 -11.09 -25.02 -3.92
C ASP A 124 -9.93 -24.27 -3.22
N ILE A 125 -9.73 -22.98 -3.53
CA ILE A 125 -8.66 -22.14 -2.96
C ILE A 125 -9.19 -21.34 -1.76
N PHE A 126 -10.37 -20.73 -1.91
CA PHE A 126 -10.95 -19.80 -0.94
C PHE A 126 -11.81 -20.51 0.10
N ALA A 127 -12.58 -21.54 -0.27
CA ALA A 127 -13.39 -22.34 0.65
C ALA A 127 -12.63 -23.55 1.23
N ARG A 128 -11.30 -23.43 1.37
CA ARG A 128 -10.41 -24.53 1.80
C ARG A 128 -10.78 -25.13 3.15
N ASP A 129 -11.42 -24.37 4.02
CA ASP A 129 -11.79 -24.82 5.37
C ASP A 129 -13.09 -25.63 5.39
N VAL A 130 -13.75 -25.78 4.23
CA VAL A 130 -14.93 -26.64 4.04
C VAL A 130 -14.51 -28.05 3.67
N HIS A 131 -15.28 -29.05 4.13
CA HIS A 131 -15.03 -30.45 3.80
C HIS A 131 -15.08 -30.66 2.27
N PRO A 132 -14.12 -31.39 1.66
CA PRO A 132 -14.10 -31.59 0.21
C PRO A 132 -15.39 -32.19 -0.36
N GLU A 133 -16.03 -33.08 0.40
CA GLU A 133 -17.33 -33.68 0.03
C GLU A 133 -18.44 -32.64 -0.15
N ASN A 134 -18.42 -31.55 0.61
CA ASN A 134 -19.40 -30.47 0.50
C ASN A 134 -19.18 -29.68 -0.80
N LEU A 135 -17.92 -29.48 -1.21
CA LEU A 135 -17.59 -28.88 -2.51
C LEU A 135 -18.00 -29.80 -3.66
N GLU A 136 -17.82 -31.11 -3.53
CA GLU A 136 -18.27 -32.09 -4.54
C GLU A 136 -19.79 -32.13 -4.67
N ARG A 137 -20.52 -32.11 -3.54
CA ARG A 137 -21.98 -32.02 -3.52
C ARG A 137 -22.51 -30.75 -4.19
N LEU A 138 -21.82 -29.63 -4.00
CA LEU A 138 -22.16 -28.36 -4.65
C LEU A 138 -21.96 -28.44 -6.17
N LYS A 139 -20.88 -29.08 -6.64
CA LYS A 139 -20.63 -29.32 -8.07
C LYS A 139 -21.70 -30.22 -8.70
N SER A 140 -22.16 -31.25 -7.98
CA SER A 140 -23.21 -32.15 -8.47
C SER A 140 -24.63 -31.56 -8.49
N LYS A 141 -24.85 -30.36 -7.91
CA LYS A 141 -26.16 -29.67 -7.84
C LYS A 141 -26.86 -29.57 -9.21
N ASN A 142 -26.10 -29.28 -10.27
CA ASN A 142 -26.64 -29.07 -11.61
C ASN A 142 -26.91 -30.38 -12.37
N ALA A 143 -26.51 -31.54 -11.83
CA ALA A 143 -26.59 -32.83 -12.49
C ALA A 143 -27.68 -33.76 -11.95
N GLN A 144 -28.39 -33.38 -10.87
CA GLN A 144 -29.33 -34.25 -10.17
C GLN A 144 -30.67 -33.54 -9.87
N ASP A 145 -31.78 -34.25 -10.12
CA ASP A 145 -33.09 -33.90 -9.56
C ASP A 145 -33.10 -34.27 -8.07
N LEU A 146 -32.86 -33.27 -7.23
CA LEU A 146 -32.76 -33.43 -5.77
C LEU A 146 -34.14 -33.31 -5.12
N SER A 147 -34.41 -34.16 -4.13
CA SER A 147 -35.60 -34.08 -3.28
C SER A 147 -35.59 -32.80 -2.42
N ASN A 148 -36.75 -32.37 -1.90
CA ASN A 148 -36.85 -31.15 -1.08
C ASN A 148 -35.94 -31.16 0.17
N GLU A 149 -35.68 -32.33 0.75
CA GLU A 149 -34.80 -32.49 1.91
C GLU A 149 -33.32 -32.35 1.51
N GLU A 150 -32.94 -32.90 0.37
CA GLU A 150 -31.61 -32.73 -0.22
C GLU A 150 -31.37 -31.28 -0.67
N GLN A 151 -32.39 -30.59 -1.19
CA GLN A 151 -32.31 -29.16 -1.53
C GLN A 151 -32.03 -28.29 -0.29
N ASN A 152 -32.70 -28.55 0.83
CA ASN A 152 -32.44 -27.83 2.08
C ASN A 152 -31.02 -28.12 2.62
N ASN A 153 -30.58 -29.37 2.59
CA ASN A 153 -29.21 -29.72 3.00
C ASN A 153 -28.15 -29.07 2.10
N LEU A 154 -28.44 -28.98 0.80
CA LEU A 154 -27.57 -28.34 -0.16
C LEU A 154 -27.51 -26.83 0.04
N ALA A 155 -28.61 -26.17 0.38
CA ALA A 155 -28.64 -24.75 0.72
C ALA A 155 -27.74 -24.43 1.94
N VAL A 156 -27.74 -25.30 2.95
CA VAL A 156 -26.84 -25.16 4.12
C VAL A 156 -25.38 -25.34 3.71
N ILE A 157 -25.08 -26.31 2.86
CA ILE A 157 -23.72 -26.53 2.32
C ILE A 157 -23.27 -25.32 1.50
N GLU A 158 -24.15 -24.79 0.67
CA GLU A 158 -23.93 -23.58 -0.13
C GLU A 158 -23.57 -22.40 0.77
N GLU A 159 -24.39 -22.13 1.79
CA GLU A 159 -24.11 -21.06 2.76
C GLU A 159 -22.75 -21.25 3.47
N GLN A 160 -22.37 -22.48 3.81
CA GLN A 160 -21.05 -22.77 4.41
C GLN A 160 -19.89 -22.50 3.44
N VAL A 161 -20.03 -22.89 2.18
CA VAL A 161 -19.03 -22.66 1.12
C VAL A 161 -18.88 -21.16 0.86
N PHE A 162 -19.99 -20.45 0.70
CA PHE A 162 -20.00 -18.99 0.53
C PHE A 162 -19.32 -18.29 1.71
N ASN A 163 -19.71 -18.61 2.95
CA ASN A 163 -19.12 -18.02 4.14
C ASN A 163 -17.62 -18.31 4.28
N SER A 164 -17.16 -19.50 3.92
CA SER A 164 -15.73 -19.84 3.96
C SER A 164 -14.97 -19.11 2.86
N ALA A 165 -15.52 -19.05 1.65
CA ALA A 165 -14.93 -18.34 0.52
C ALA A 165 -14.77 -16.84 0.79
N ASP A 166 -15.81 -16.19 1.35
CA ASP A 166 -15.77 -14.78 1.74
C ASP A 166 -14.71 -14.51 2.81
N ARG A 167 -14.62 -15.35 3.85
CA ARG A 167 -13.54 -15.23 4.84
C ARG A 167 -12.16 -15.38 4.22
N GLY A 168 -12.00 -16.30 3.26
CA GLY A 168 -10.76 -16.45 2.51
C GLY A 168 -10.40 -15.21 1.69
N LEU A 169 -11.41 -14.61 1.06
CA LEU A 169 -11.25 -13.38 0.28
C LEU A 169 -10.86 -12.20 1.18
N ASP A 170 -11.55 -12.01 2.30
CA ASP A 170 -11.25 -10.96 3.28
C ASP A 170 -9.83 -11.09 3.83
N ASP A 171 -9.42 -12.31 4.18
CA ASP A 171 -8.07 -12.60 4.66
C ASP A 171 -7.00 -12.25 3.61
N LEU A 172 -7.25 -12.57 2.33
CA LEU A 172 -6.37 -12.18 1.23
C LEU A 172 -6.31 -10.65 1.06
N GLN A 173 -7.46 -9.97 1.09
CA GLN A 173 -7.53 -8.52 0.95
C GLN A 173 -6.78 -7.80 2.07
N ILE A 174 -6.99 -8.24 3.32
CA ILE A 174 -6.28 -7.72 4.50
C ILE A 174 -4.77 -7.98 4.37
N THR A 175 -4.39 -9.18 3.93
CA THR A 175 -2.97 -9.54 3.74
C THR A 175 -2.32 -8.64 2.68
N LEU A 176 -2.96 -8.46 1.52
CA LEU A 176 -2.48 -7.56 0.47
C LEU A 176 -2.37 -6.12 0.96
N ALA A 177 -3.40 -5.60 1.65
CA ALA A 177 -3.40 -4.24 2.15
C ALA A 177 -2.28 -3.99 3.18
N LYS A 178 -2.11 -4.90 4.15
CA LYS A 178 -1.04 -4.83 5.16
C LYS A 178 0.36 -4.85 4.53
N TRP A 179 0.56 -5.72 3.54
CA TRP A 179 1.84 -5.81 2.84
C TRP A 179 2.12 -4.56 2.00
N TRP A 180 1.14 -4.09 1.23
CA TRP A 180 1.29 -2.86 0.45
C TRP A 180 1.58 -1.65 1.33
N LEU A 181 0.93 -1.51 2.49
CA LEU A 181 1.22 -0.46 3.45
C LEU A 181 2.68 -0.51 3.92
N LYS A 182 3.19 -1.71 4.25
CA LYS A 182 4.58 -1.90 4.67
C LYS A 182 5.58 -1.58 3.56
N VAL A 183 5.31 -2.09 2.35
CA VAL A 183 6.16 -1.84 1.18
C VAL A 183 6.19 -0.35 0.86
N ASP A 184 5.02 0.29 0.78
CA ASP A 184 4.88 1.74 0.57
C ASP A 184 5.73 2.54 1.55
N TYR A 185 5.66 2.20 2.84
CA TYR A 185 6.41 2.90 3.87
C TYR A 185 7.93 2.67 3.76
N ILE A 186 8.37 1.41 3.69
CA ILE A 186 9.80 1.07 3.66
C ILE A 186 10.47 1.61 2.40
N PHE A 187 9.86 1.42 1.22
CA PHE A 187 10.41 1.93 -0.03
C PHE A 187 10.42 3.46 -0.06
N SER A 188 9.39 4.14 0.46
CA SER A 188 9.38 5.60 0.51
C SER A 188 10.51 6.14 1.38
N ILE A 189 10.82 5.51 2.52
CA ILE A 189 11.97 5.89 3.35
C ILE A 189 13.28 5.66 2.60
N LEU A 190 13.46 4.50 1.97
CA LEU A 190 14.69 4.17 1.24
C LEU A 190 14.93 5.13 0.06
N ILE A 191 13.89 5.41 -0.73
CA ILE A 191 13.96 6.33 -1.86
C ILE A 191 14.21 7.76 -1.37
N SER A 192 13.55 8.17 -0.29
CA SER A 192 13.78 9.46 0.36
C SER A 192 15.23 9.62 0.84
N PHE A 193 15.83 8.55 1.37
CA PHE A 193 17.24 8.54 1.76
C PHE A 193 18.16 8.66 0.54
N ILE A 194 17.91 7.90 -0.53
CA ILE A 194 18.68 7.98 -1.78
C ILE A 194 18.58 9.36 -2.42
N ILE A 195 17.39 9.96 -2.46
CA ILE A 195 17.18 11.31 -2.99
C ILE A 195 17.98 12.32 -2.17
N LEU A 196 17.94 12.22 -0.84
CA LEU A 196 18.64 13.16 0.03
C LEU A 196 20.16 13.05 -0.13
N ASP A 197 20.70 11.82 -0.14
CA ASP A 197 22.11 11.55 -0.41
C ASP A 197 22.58 12.12 -1.76
N ARG A 198 21.74 11.99 -2.80
CA ARG A 198 22.03 12.50 -4.16
C ARG A 198 21.81 14.00 -4.33
N LEU A 199 20.93 14.61 -3.55
CA LEU A 199 20.72 16.06 -3.56
C LEU A 199 21.78 16.79 -2.73
N LEU A 200 22.26 16.19 -1.64
CA LEU A 200 23.32 16.76 -0.79
C LEU A 200 24.74 16.56 -1.34
N THR A 201 24.88 15.78 -2.42
CA THR A 201 26.11 15.73 -3.24
C THR A 201 26.16 16.81 -4.32
N VAL A 202 25.07 17.55 -4.55
CA VAL A 202 25.10 18.85 -5.27
C VAL A 202 25.68 19.88 -4.30
N PRO A 203 26.61 20.76 -4.71
CA PRO A 203 27.33 21.65 -3.78
C PRO A 203 26.39 22.75 -3.24
N THR A 204 25.56 22.39 -2.28
CA THR A 204 24.69 23.27 -1.52
C THR A 204 25.05 23.13 -0.05
N THR A 205 26.12 23.82 0.38
CA THR A 205 26.45 24.27 1.77
C THR A 205 26.32 23.31 2.97
N PHE A 206 25.82 22.09 2.81
CA PHE A 206 25.62 21.06 3.82
C PHE A 206 26.39 19.83 3.35
N SER A 207 27.61 19.65 3.86
CA SER A 207 28.34 18.41 3.64
C SER A 207 27.72 17.36 4.55
N VAL A 208 27.12 16.32 3.99
CA VAL A 208 26.73 15.14 4.78
C VAL A 208 27.97 14.28 4.94
N ALA A 209 28.84 14.64 5.88
CA ALA A 209 29.94 13.78 6.31
C ALA A 209 30.69 14.32 7.54
N ASP A 210 30.63 15.63 7.81
CA ASP A 210 31.60 16.24 8.74
C ASP A 210 31.13 16.28 10.20
N SER A 211 29.82 16.14 10.47
CA SER A 211 29.29 16.12 11.85
C SER A 211 28.13 15.14 12.09
N ILE A 212 28.08 14.58 13.32
CA ILE A 212 26.98 13.72 13.78
C ILE A 212 25.62 14.45 13.71
N ALA A 213 25.60 15.77 13.92
CA ALA A 213 24.40 16.58 13.88
C ALA A 213 23.79 16.66 12.46
N GLU A 214 24.62 16.80 11.43
CA GLU A 214 24.17 16.81 10.03
C GLU A 214 23.63 15.44 9.59
N PHE A 215 24.24 14.35 10.04
CA PHE A 215 23.73 13.01 9.81
C PHE A 215 22.35 12.80 10.47
N ILE A 216 22.18 13.23 11.72
CA ILE A 216 20.89 13.14 12.44
C ILE A 216 19.82 13.97 11.73
N LEU A 217 20.16 15.17 11.26
CA LEU A 217 19.26 16.04 10.52
C LEU A 217 18.86 15.42 9.18
N ALA A 218 19.83 14.90 8.41
CA ALA A 218 19.57 14.22 7.15
C ALA A 218 18.67 12.98 7.35
N PHE A 219 18.98 12.15 8.34
CA PHE A 219 18.17 10.99 8.69
C PHE A 219 16.74 11.40 9.07
N SER A 220 16.59 12.46 9.86
CA SER A 220 15.28 12.97 10.30
C SER A 220 14.46 13.52 9.14
N ILE A 221 15.07 14.29 8.23
CA ILE A 221 14.44 14.77 7.00
C ILE A 221 14.00 13.58 6.13
N SER A 222 14.88 12.59 5.90
CA SER A 222 14.52 11.41 5.13
C SER A 222 13.37 10.61 5.73
N MET A 223 13.35 10.45 7.05
CA MET A 223 12.27 9.76 7.77
C MET A 223 10.94 10.51 7.66
N ILE A 224 10.93 11.82 7.87
CA ILE A 224 9.74 12.66 7.77
C ILE A 224 9.23 12.68 6.33
N SER A 225 10.13 12.89 5.35
CA SER A 225 9.75 12.91 3.93
C SER A 225 9.27 11.55 3.43
N GLY A 226 9.90 10.46 3.86
CA GLY A 226 9.47 9.10 3.55
C GLY A 226 8.11 8.76 4.16
N PHE A 227 7.83 9.26 5.36
CA PHE A 227 6.52 9.13 6.00
C PHE A 227 5.43 9.96 5.30
N LEU A 228 5.75 11.17 4.84
CA LEU A 228 4.81 12.06 4.16
C LEU A 228 4.54 11.64 2.70
N ALA A 229 5.48 10.98 2.04
CA ALA A 229 5.38 10.61 0.63
C ALA A 229 4.13 9.79 0.27
N PRO A 230 3.72 8.73 1.01
CA PRO A 230 2.47 8.03 0.75
C PRO A 230 1.22 8.92 0.83
N THR A 231 1.18 9.85 1.78
CA THR A 231 0.07 10.81 1.95
C THR A 231 -0.01 11.78 0.78
N ILE A 232 1.14 12.34 0.37
CA ILE A 232 1.22 13.23 -0.79
C ILE A 232 0.87 12.49 -2.08
N ARG A 233 1.35 11.25 -2.26
CA ARG A 233 0.99 10.41 -3.40
C ARG A 233 -0.52 10.24 -3.51
N ASN A 234 -1.19 9.87 -2.41
CA ASN A 234 -2.64 9.69 -2.39
C ASN A 234 -3.39 11.00 -2.69
N PHE A 235 -2.89 12.13 -2.17
CA PHE A 235 -3.44 13.45 -2.47
C PHE A 235 -3.30 13.82 -3.96
N LEU A 236 -2.12 13.61 -4.54
CA LEU A 236 -1.84 13.84 -5.96
C LEU A 236 -2.73 12.95 -6.85
N LEU A 237 -2.84 11.65 -6.54
CA LEU A 237 -3.70 10.73 -7.28
C LEU A 237 -5.18 11.13 -7.19
N ASN A 238 -5.66 11.61 -6.04
CA ASN A 238 -7.04 12.07 -5.87
C ASN A 238 -7.35 13.37 -6.63
N ILE A 239 -6.37 14.27 -6.74
CA ILE A 239 -6.53 15.51 -7.52
C ILE A 239 -6.44 15.22 -9.03
N LEU A 240 -5.47 14.43 -9.44
CA LEU A 240 -5.20 14.14 -10.85
C LEU A 240 -6.19 13.12 -11.45
N GLY A 241 -6.70 12.18 -10.64
CA GLY A 241 -7.68 11.16 -11.05
C GLY A 241 -9.13 11.65 -11.08
N LYS A 242 -9.41 12.93 -10.73
CA LYS A 242 -10.72 13.57 -10.85
C LYS A 242 -10.99 14.20 -12.23
N ARG A 243 -10.18 13.88 -13.26
CA ARG A 243 -10.41 14.31 -14.65
C ARG A 243 -10.85 13.15 -15.52
#